data_AF-A0A1Q3LJ67-F1
#
_entry.id   AF-A0A1Q3LJ67-F1
#
_cell.length_a   1.000
_cell.length_b   1.000
_cell.length_c   1.000
_cell.angle_alpha   90.00
_cell.angle_beta   90.00
_cell.angle_gamma   90.00
#
_symmetry.space_group_name_H-M   'P 1'
#
loop_
_entity.id
_entity.type
_entity.pdbx_description
1 polymer ?
#
loop_
_entity_poly.entity_id
_entity_poly.type
_entity_poly.pdbx_seq_one_letter_code
_entity_poly.pdbx_strand_id
1 'polypeptide(L)'
;MATQLTPEEAIERARRLQEGRINAVRTVAEARQRLVDVQEETARELADLQARIAERIADAERDDVRAYNAAQSAGWSADELRKIGLPEPEKKARVKRRAARKPAAPKPTPEPAETSTEEAVPAG
;
A
#
# COMPACT_ATOMS: atom_id res chain seq x y z
N MET A 1 18.10 -35.97 60.21
CA MET A 1 18.11 -34.56 60.63
C MET A 1 17.69 -33.72 59.43
N ALA A 2 16.64 -32.90 59.54
CA ALA A 2 16.36 -31.90 58.51
C ALA A 2 17.33 -30.73 58.73
N THR A 3 18.21 -30.47 57.77
CA THR A 3 19.12 -29.32 57.84
C THR A 3 18.29 -28.05 57.77
N GLN A 4 18.10 -27.37 58.90
CA GLN A 4 17.41 -26.09 58.92
C GLN A 4 18.29 -25.07 58.21
N LEU A 5 17.77 -24.53 57.11
CA LEU A 5 18.45 -23.52 56.30
C LEU A 5 18.62 -22.25 57.14
N THR A 6 19.81 -21.66 57.15
CA THR A 6 20.00 -20.36 57.82
C THR A 6 19.23 -19.26 57.08
N PRO A 7 18.87 -18.15 57.75
CA PRO A 7 18.18 -17.03 57.10
C PRO A 7 18.91 -16.50 55.87
N GLU A 8 20.24 -16.40 55.92
CA GLU A 8 21.06 -15.94 54.80
C GLU A 8 21.04 -16.91 53.61
N GLU A 9 21.15 -18.22 53.86
CA GLU A 9 21.01 -19.23 52.81
C GLU A 9 19.61 -19.24 52.17
N ALA A 10 18.56 -18.94 52.96
CA ALA A 10 17.20 -18.79 52.46
C ALA A 10 17.05 -17.55 51.56
N ILE A 11 17.61 -16.41 51.98
CA ILE A 11 17.65 -15.17 51.20
C ILE A 11 18.42 -15.39 49.89
N GLU A 12 19.59 -16.02 49.96
CA GLU A 12 20.43 -16.29 48.79
C GLU A 12 19.78 -17.30 47.82
N ARG A 13 19.07 -18.30 48.34
CA ARG A 13 18.27 -19.22 47.51
C ARG A 13 17.10 -18.48 46.84
N ALA A 14 16.42 -17.60 47.57
CA ALA A 14 15.33 -16.78 47.02
C ALA A 14 15.82 -15.80 45.94
N ARG A 15 16.96 -15.13 46.16
CA ARG A 15 17.64 -14.27 45.18
C ARG A 15 17.96 -15.02 43.89
N ARG A 16 18.61 -16.19 43.98
CA ARG A 16 18.93 -17.01 42.79
C ARG A 16 17.68 -17.44 42.02
N LEU A 17 16.60 -17.81 42.70
CA LEU A 17 15.33 -18.15 42.06
C LEU A 17 14.67 -16.94 41.38
N GLN A 18 14.73 -15.76 42.01
CA GLN A 18 14.18 -14.53 41.46
C GLN A 18 15.00 -14.03 40.25
N GLU A 19 16.33 -14.11 40.33
CA GLU A 19 17.23 -13.80 39.21
C GLU A 19 16.98 -14.73 38.01
N GLY A 20 16.77 -16.02 38.25
CA GLY A 20 16.36 -16.97 37.19
C GLY A 20 15.04 -16.57 36.51
N ARG A 21 14.04 -16.11 37.29
CA ARG A 21 12.77 -15.60 36.74
C ARG A 21 12.95 -14.31 35.95
N ILE A 22 13.76 -13.37 36.44
CA ILE A 22 14.07 -12.11 35.75
C ILE A 22 14.75 -12.37 34.41
N ASN A 23 15.74 -13.27 34.37
CA ASN A 23 16.42 -13.63 33.13
C ASN A 23 15.47 -14.34 32.14
N ALA A 24 14.57 -15.21 32.60
CA ALA A 24 13.54 -15.79 31.73
C ALA A 24 12.62 -14.73 31.10
N VAL A 25 12.18 -13.72 31.89
CA VAL A 25 11.38 -12.60 31.37
C VAL A 25 12.19 -11.76 30.37
N ARG A 26 13.47 -11.49 30.65
CA ARG A 26 14.37 -10.80 29.70
C ARG A 26 14.47 -11.55 28.38
N THR A 27 14.73 -12.86 28.40
CA THR A 27 14.81 -13.69 27.19
C THR A 27 13.52 -13.62 26.36
N VAL A 28 12.35 -13.67 27.00
CA VAL A 28 11.05 -13.54 26.32
C VAL A 28 10.85 -12.13 25.74
N ALA A 29 11.26 -11.08 26.45
CA ALA A 29 11.16 -9.70 25.96
C ALA A 29 12.06 -9.48 24.73
N GLU A 30 13.32 -9.93 24.79
CA GLU A 30 14.25 -9.86 23.65
C GLU A 30 13.75 -10.67 22.44
N ALA A 31 13.21 -11.87 22.66
CA ALA A 31 12.67 -12.70 21.58
C ALA A 31 11.47 -12.03 20.90
N ARG A 32 10.61 -11.35 21.67
CA ARG A 32 9.48 -10.58 21.14
C ARG A 32 9.94 -9.34 20.36
N GLN A 33 10.95 -8.61 20.86
CA GLN A 33 11.50 -7.46 20.15
C GLN A 33 12.09 -7.90 18.81
N ARG A 34 12.98 -8.90 18.80
CA ARG A 34 13.57 -9.45 17.56
C ARG A 34 12.52 -9.91 16.55
N LEU A 35 11.40 -10.46 17.02
CA LEU A 35 10.29 -10.87 16.15
C LEU A 35 9.60 -9.66 15.49
N VAL A 36 9.39 -8.56 16.23
CA VAL A 36 8.85 -7.31 15.67
C VAL A 36 9.84 -6.70 14.67
N ASP A 37 11.13 -6.63 15.03
CA ASP A 37 12.19 -6.08 14.17
C ASP A 37 12.24 -6.82 12.81
N VAL A 38 12.23 -8.16 12.83
CA VAL A 38 12.22 -9.00 11.63
C VAL A 38 10.92 -8.85 10.82
N GLN A 39 9.77 -8.68 11.48
CA GLN A 39 8.50 -8.43 10.79
C GLN A 39 8.50 -7.08 10.06
N GLU A 40 9.03 -6.02 10.68
CA GLU A 40 9.16 -4.71 10.06
C GLU A 40 10.14 -4.72 8.88
N GLU A 41 11.30 -5.36 9.05
CA GLU A 41 12.30 -5.52 7.99
C GLU A 41 11.73 -6.29 6.80
N THR A 42 11.13 -7.46 7.04
CA THR A 42 10.51 -8.29 5.99
C THR A 42 9.37 -7.54 5.27
N ALA A 43 8.58 -6.74 5.99
CA ALA A 43 7.51 -5.94 5.40
C ALA A 43 8.05 -4.84 4.46
N ARG A 44 9.17 -4.19 4.82
CA ARG A 44 9.86 -3.21 3.97
C ARG A 44 10.44 -3.87 2.72
N GLU A 45 11.17 -4.98 2.88
CA GLU A 45 11.73 -5.74 1.75
C GLU A 45 10.65 -6.21 0.77
N LEU A 46 9.52 -6.70 1.28
CA LEU A 46 8.38 -7.14 0.49
C LEU A 46 7.76 -5.99 -0.28
N ALA A 47 7.61 -4.81 0.33
CA ALA A 47 7.11 -3.61 -0.36
C ALA A 47 8.07 -3.17 -1.49
N ASP A 48 9.38 -3.16 -1.24
CA ASP A 48 10.40 -2.83 -2.24
C ASP A 48 10.46 -3.85 -3.38
N LEU A 49 10.26 -5.13 -3.09
CA LEU A 49 10.15 -6.18 -4.11
C LEU A 49 8.88 -6.01 -4.95
N GLN A 50 7.74 -5.74 -4.32
CA GLN A 50 6.48 -5.47 -5.03
C GLN A 50 6.58 -4.24 -5.92
N ALA A 51 7.18 -3.14 -5.44
CA ALA A 51 7.41 -1.93 -6.23
C ALA A 51 8.29 -2.21 -7.47
N ARG A 52 9.40 -2.94 -7.29
CA ARG A 52 10.30 -3.34 -8.40
C ARG A 52 9.62 -4.26 -9.41
N ILE A 53 8.77 -5.18 -8.96
CA ILE A 53 7.99 -6.06 -9.85
C ILE A 53 6.95 -5.24 -10.62
N ALA A 54 6.22 -4.35 -9.93
CA ALA A 54 5.22 -3.48 -10.55
C ALA A 54 5.84 -2.57 -11.62
N GLU A 55 7.02 -1.98 -11.36
CA GLU A 55 7.70 -1.13 -12.34
C GLU A 55 8.15 -1.93 -13.58
N ARG A 56 8.77 -3.11 -13.37
CA ARG A 56 9.17 -4.00 -14.49
C ARG A 56 7.99 -4.42 -15.36
N ILE A 57 6.82 -4.67 -14.77
CA ILE A 57 5.58 -4.95 -15.51
C ILE A 57 5.10 -3.68 -16.23
N ALA A 58 5.14 -2.53 -15.58
CA ALA A 58 4.71 -1.25 -16.16
C ALA A 58 5.58 -0.80 -17.34
N ASP A 59 6.90 -1.05 -17.29
CA ASP A 59 7.87 -0.91 -18.38
C ASP A 59 7.51 -1.82 -19.55
N ALA A 60 7.36 -3.13 -19.32
CA ALA A 60 7.01 -4.09 -20.37
C ALA A 60 5.67 -3.76 -21.03
N GLU A 61 4.64 -3.40 -20.25
CA GLU A 61 3.36 -2.90 -20.77
C GLU A 61 3.52 -1.58 -21.56
N ARG A 62 4.47 -0.69 -21.19
CA ARG A 62 4.73 0.57 -21.91
C ARG A 62 5.41 0.30 -23.26
N ASP A 63 6.31 -0.67 -23.30
CA ASP A 63 7.06 -1.05 -24.51
C ASP A 63 6.18 -1.80 -25.51
N ASP A 64 5.30 -2.71 -25.07
CA ASP A 64 4.27 -3.36 -25.90
C ASP A 64 3.36 -2.31 -26.57
N VAL A 65 2.83 -1.36 -25.77
CA VAL A 65 2.03 -0.23 -26.27
C VAL A 65 2.80 0.62 -27.28
N ARG A 66 4.11 0.83 -27.08
CA ARG A 66 4.98 1.58 -28.02
C ARG A 66 5.19 0.80 -29.32
N ALA A 67 5.47 -0.50 -29.25
CA ALA A 67 5.69 -1.37 -30.40
C ALA A 67 4.42 -1.46 -31.27
N TYR A 68 3.25 -1.68 -30.66
CA TYR A 68 1.98 -1.68 -31.39
C TYR A 68 1.69 -0.31 -32.03
N ASN A 69 1.94 0.80 -31.32
CA ASN A 69 1.82 2.14 -31.91
C ASN A 69 2.74 2.32 -33.13
N ALA A 70 4.00 1.87 -33.04
CA ALA A 70 4.95 1.94 -34.14
C ALA A 70 4.49 1.12 -35.36
N ALA A 71 3.92 -0.08 -35.15
CA ALA A 71 3.31 -0.86 -36.22
C ALA A 71 2.13 -0.13 -36.89
N GLN A 72 1.26 0.53 -36.11
CA GLN A 72 0.18 1.35 -36.65
C GLN A 72 0.72 2.55 -37.46
N SER A 73 1.77 3.23 -36.98
CA SER A 73 2.45 4.31 -37.71
C SER A 73 3.15 3.83 -38.98
N ALA A 74 3.57 2.56 -39.03
CA ALA A 74 4.11 1.91 -40.23
C ALA A 74 3.03 1.43 -41.22
N GLY A 75 1.75 1.74 -40.97
CA GLY A 75 0.64 1.47 -41.88
C GLY A 75 -0.18 0.22 -41.56
N TRP A 76 0.15 -0.55 -40.52
CA TRP A 76 -0.63 -1.74 -40.15
C TRP A 76 -1.96 -1.35 -39.50
N SER A 77 -3.08 -1.85 -40.03
CA SER A 77 -4.38 -1.70 -39.37
C SER A 77 -4.49 -2.62 -38.14
N ALA A 78 -5.36 -2.24 -37.19
CA ALA A 78 -5.63 -3.05 -36.01
C ALA A 78 -6.22 -4.43 -36.33
N ASP A 79 -6.90 -4.55 -37.48
CA ASP A 79 -7.51 -5.81 -37.92
C ASP A 79 -6.49 -6.74 -38.61
N GLU A 80 -5.49 -6.19 -39.30
CA GLU A 80 -4.36 -6.97 -39.83
C GLU A 80 -3.47 -7.48 -38.70
N LEU A 81 -3.13 -6.62 -37.72
CA LEU A 81 -2.39 -7.04 -36.52
C LEU A 81 -3.14 -8.15 -35.77
N ARG A 82 -4.47 -8.02 -35.60
CA ARG A 82 -5.30 -9.08 -35.00
C ARG A 82 -5.30 -10.38 -35.82
N LYS A 83 -5.37 -10.31 -37.16
CA LYS A 83 -5.32 -11.49 -38.04
C LYS A 83 -4.01 -12.28 -37.92
N ILE A 84 -2.89 -11.59 -37.68
CA ILE A 84 -1.57 -12.23 -37.47
C ILE A 84 -1.28 -12.59 -36.00
N GLY A 85 -2.27 -12.48 -35.10
CA GLY A 85 -2.13 -12.87 -33.70
C GLY A 85 -1.52 -11.80 -32.78
N LEU A 86 -1.44 -10.54 -33.23
CA LEU A 86 -1.01 -9.38 -32.42
C LEU A 86 -2.22 -8.47 -32.10
N PRO A 87 -3.07 -8.83 -31.12
CA PRO A 87 -4.22 -8.01 -30.72
C PRO A 87 -3.80 -6.68 -30.07
N GLU A 88 -4.77 -5.79 -29.83
CA GLU A 88 -4.51 -4.52 -29.12
C GLU A 88 -3.98 -4.79 -27.69
N PRO A 89 -2.84 -4.19 -27.29
CA PRO A 89 -2.25 -4.30 -25.96
C PRO A 89 -3.26 -4.17 -24.81
N GLU A 90 -3.19 -5.07 -23.82
CA GLU A 90 -4.16 -5.08 -22.71
C GLU A 90 -4.21 -3.73 -21.98
N LYS A 91 -3.06 -3.04 -21.82
CA LYS A 91 -2.97 -1.71 -21.21
C LYS A 91 -3.83 -0.69 -21.97
N LYS A 92 -3.79 -0.69 -23.32
CA LYS A 92 -4.62 0.18 -24.17
C LYS A 92 -6.11 -0.16 -24.03
N ALA A 93 -6.46 -1.45 -24.17
CA ALA A 93 -7.84 -1.92 -24.04
C ALA A 93 -8.44 -1.59 -22.65
N ARG A 94 -7.66 -1.76 -21.58
CA ARG A 94 -8.01 -1.45 -20.19
C ARG A 94 -8.26 0.05 -19.98
N VAL A 95 -7.40 0.92 -20.53
CA VAL A 95 -7.57 2.38 -20.48
C VAL A 95 -8.81 2.82 -21.26
N LYS A 96 -9.00 2.32 -22.49
CA LYS A 96 -10.18 2.61 -23.32
C LYS A 96 -11.49 2.22 -22.62
N ARG A 97 -11.53 1.04 -22.00
CA ARG A 97 -12.68 0.57 -21.19
C ARG A 97 -12.93 1.42 -19.94
N ARG A 98 -11.88 1.98 -19.31
CA ARG A 98 -12.03 2.89 -18.16
C ARG A 98 -12.54 4.26 -18.58
N ALA A 99 -12.06 4.80 -19.72
CA ALA A 99 -12.54 6.06 -20.28
C ALA A 99 -14.03 5.99 -20.66
N ALA A 100 -14.45 4.92 -21.34
CA ALA A 100 -15.84 4.70 -21.74
C ALA A 100 -16.84 4.53 -20.56
N ARG A 101 -16.36 4.33 -19.33
CA ARG A 101 -17.18 4.20 -18.11
C ARG A 101 -17.29 5.49 -17.30
N LYS A 102 -16.65 6.58 -17.71
CA LYS A 102 -16.73 7.86 -17.00
C LYS A 102 -18.01 8.58 -17.47
N PRO A 103 -19.04 8.78 -16.62
CA PRO A 103 -20.23 9.50 -17.03
C PRO A 103 -19.86 10.94 -17.40
N ALA A 104 -20.50 11.48 -18.43
CA ALA A 104 -20.38 12.89 -18.77
C ALA A 104 -20.86 13.72 -17.58
N ALA A 105 -20.06 14.71 -17.17
CA ALA A 105 -20.46 15.63 -16.11
C ALA A 105 -21.76 16.35 -16.53
N PRO A 106 -22.74 16.52 -15.62
CA PRO A 106 -23.94 17.29 -15.94
C PRO A 106 -23.53 18.72 -16.28
N LYS A 107 -24.11 19.29 -17.35
CA LYS A 107 -23.95 20.71 -17.66
C LYS A 107 -24.49 21.54 -16.49
N PRO A 108 -23.83 22.64 -16.09
CA PRO A 108 -24.39 23.54 -15.10
C PRO A 108 -25.67 24.17 -15.66
N THR A 109 -26.79 23.94 -14.98
CA THR A 109 -28.04 24.69 -15.19
C THR A 109 -27.79 26.13 -14.71
N PRO A 110 -28.12 27.18 -15.49
CA PRO A 110 -28.03 28.55 -15.00
C PRO A 110 -29.08 28.78 -13.92
N GLU A 111 -28.62 29.26 -12.78
CA GLU A 111 -29.44 29.63 -11.62
C GLU A 111 -30.13 30.98 -11.88
N PRO A 112 -31.44 31.13 -11.60
CA PRO A 112 -32.14 32.40 -11.79
C PRO A 112 -31.73 33.40 -10.70
N ALA A 113 -31.54 34.65 -11.09
CA ALA A 113 -31.07 35.70 -10.18
C ALA A 113 -32.05 35.96 -9.02
N GLU A 114 -31.57 35.85 -7.78
CA GLU A 114 -32.29 36.35 -6.62
C GLU A 114 -32.25 37.88 -6.57
N THR A 115 -33.41 38.46 -6.30
CA THR A 115 -33.64 39.92 -6.30
C THR A 115 -32.99 40.62 -5.12
N SER A 116 -32.33 41.75 -5.39
CA SER A 116 -31.90 42.70 -4.35
C SER A 116 -33.10 43.14 -3.49
N THR A 117 -32.93 43.05 -2.17
CA THR A 117 -33.74 43.81 -1.20
C THR A 117 -32.82 44.85 -0.55
N GLU A 118 -33.06 46.10 -0.89
CA GLU A 118 -32.48 47.30 -0.25
C GLU A 118 -33.38 47.75 0.93
N GLU A 119 -33.02 48.83 1.64
CA GLU A 119 -33.76 49.49 2.75
C GLU A 119 -33.50 48.87 4.17
N ALA A 120 -32.60 49.38 5.03
CA ALA A 120 -32.55 50.63 5.85
C ALA A 120 -33.42 50.56 7.15
N VAL A 121 -33.14 51.20 8.31
CA VAL A 121 -32.21 52.27 8.79
C VAL A 121 -31.69 51.94 10.22
N PRO A 122 -30.48 52.33 10.68
CA PRO A 122 -30.00 52.05 12.05
C PRO A 122 -30.32 53.16 13.08
N ALA A 123 -30.72 52.79 14.31
CA ALA A 123 -30.62 53.59 15.55
C ALA A 123 -30.99 52.75 16.79
N GLY A 124 -30.28 52.93 17.92
CA GLY A 124 -30.62 52.34 19.22
C GLY A 124 -29.42 51.91 20.05
#